data_AF-H1HQ79-F1
#
_entry.id   AF-H1HQ79-F1
#
_cell.length_a   1.000
_cell.length_b   1.000
_cell.length_c   1.000
_cell.angle_alpha   90.00
_cell.angle_beta   90.00
_cell.angle_gamma   90.00
#
_symmetry.space_group_name_H-M   'P 1'
#
loop_
_entity.id
_entity.type
_entity.pdbx_description
1 polymer ?
#
loop_
_entity_poly.entity_id
_entity_poly.type
_entity_poly.pdbx_seq_one_letter_code
_entity_poly.pdbx_strand_id
1 'polypeptide(L)'
;MTNFLLNIVFFMTAFMASPIASYAVGNSGIAEKEEAREAEIIVDHHSLRVTGASGKVLYIYDVTGICVMTLRIDNNDKRFELNLAKGCYIVKVGRVVRKIYVN
;
A
#
# COMPACT_ATOMS: atom_id res chain seq x y z
N MET A 1 38.08 48.12 -37.55
CA MET A 1 38.15 47.30 -36.32
C MET A 1 36.77 46.84 -35.82
N THR A 2 35.67 47.39 -36.33
CA THR A 2 34.29 47.06 -35.90
C THR A 2 33.82 45.64 -36.28
N ASN A 3 34.19 45.14 -37.46
CA ASN A 3 33.77 43.80 -37.92
C ASN A 3 34.45 42.65 -37.15
N PHE A 4 35.67 42.87 -36.65
CA PHE A 4 36.39 41.89 -35.83
C PHE A 4 35.74 41.74 -34.44
N LEU A 5 35.35 42.86 -33.84
CA LEU A 5 34.57 42.90 -32.60
C LEU A 5 33.18 42.25 -32.79
N LEU A 6 32.49 42.55 -33.90
CA LEU A 6 31.20 41.94 -34.21
C LEU A 6 31.31 40.42 -34.34
N ASN A 7 32.36 39.92 -34.99
CA ASN A 7 32.58 38.48 -35.16
C ASN A 7 32.90 37.79 -33.82
N ILE A 8 33.69 38.43 -32.94
CA ILE A 8 33.96 37.92 -31.58
C ILE A 8 32.68 37.84 -30.76
N VAL A 9 31.85 38.89 -30.78
CA VAL A 9 30.58 38.90 -30.04
C VAL A 9 29.63 37.83 -30.58
N PHE A 10 29.59 37.62 -31.89
CA PHE A 10 28.77 36.58 -32.52
C PHE A 10 29.21 35.15 -32.14
N PHE A 11 30.52 34.88 -32.07
CA PHE A 11 31.03 33.58 -31.65
C PHE A 11 30.82 33.32 -30.14
N MET A 12 30.84 34.35 -29.31
CA MET A 12 30.58 34.22 -27.86
C MET A 12 29.12 33.87 -27.55
N THR A 13 28.15 34.46 -28.27
CA THR A 13 26.72 34.16 -28.05
C THR A 13 26.35 32.76 -28.56
N ALA A 14 27.04 32.26 -29.59
CA ALA A 14 26.81 30.90 -30.10
C ALA A 14 27.16 29.80 -29.08
N PHE A 15 28.11 30.02 -28.17
CA PHE A 15 28.48 29.05 -27.13
C PHE A 15 27.46 28.93 -25.98
N MET A 16 26.63 29.94 -25.77
CA MET A 16 25.57 29.95 -24.76
C MET A 16 24.27 29.29 -25.24
N ALA A 17 24.17 28.94 -26.52
CA ALA A 17 22.98 28.35 -27.13
C ALA A 17 22.95 26.81 -27.12
N SER A 18 23.82 26.15 -26.34
CA SER A 18 23.77 24.69 -26.23
C SER A 18 22.58 24.24 -25.37
N PRO A 19 21.77 23.26 -25.84
CA PRO A 19 20.64 22.78 -25.06
C PRO A 19 21.15 22.02 -23.83
N ILE A 20 20.67 22.41 -22.66
CA ILE A 20 20.89 21.66 -21.43
C ILE A 20 20.00 20.42 -21.49
N ALA A 21 20.62 19.24 -21.57
CA ALA A 21 19.90 17.99 -21.41
C ALA A 21 19.39 17.90 -19.96
N SER A 22 18.08 18.01 -19.80
CA SER A 22 17.40 17.76 -18.53
C SER A 22 16.89 16.34 -18.52
N TYR A 23 17.15 15.62 -17.44
CA TYR A 23 16.64 14.27 -17.21
C TYR A 23 15.74 14.31 -15.98
N ALA A 24 14.64 13.57 -16.03
CA ALA A 24 13.81 13.38 -14.85
C ALA A 24 14.58 12.52 -13.83
N VAL A 25 15.05 13.14 -12.75
CA VAL A 25 15.48 12.38 -11.56
C VAL A 25 14.20 11.94 -10.86
N GLY A 26 13.88 10.66 -10.97
CA GLY A 26 12.80 10.07 -10.19
C GLY A 26 13.06 10.33 -8.71
N ASN A 27 12.09 10.93 -8.02
CA ASN A 27 12.14 11.04 -6.57
C ASN A 27 12.08 9.62 -5.99
N SER A 28 13.23 9.01 -5.75
CA SER A 28 13.37 7.86 -4.87
C SER A 28 13.35 8.31 -3.41
N GLY A 29 12.45 9.23 -3.08
CA GLY A 29 11.89 9.38 -1.74
C GLY A 29 10.78 8.36 -1.54
N ILE A 30 11.01 7.11 -1.96
CA ILE A 30 10.32 5.98 -1.37
C ILE A 30 11.20 5.67 -0.17
N ALA A 31 10.90 6.31 0.96
CA ALA A 31 11.16 5.68 2.25
C ALA A 31 10.74 4.24 2.05
N GLU A 32 11.69 3.31 2.17
CA GLU A 32 11.49 1.88 2.02
C GLU A 32 10.21 1.54 2.76
N LYS A 33 9.10 1.46 2.02
CA LYS A 33 7.88 0.91 2.56
C LYS A 33 8.25 -0.53 2.58
N GLU A 34 8.80 -0.95 3.71
CA GLU A 34 8.75 -2.32 4.16
C GLU A 34 7.41 -2.85 3.66
N GLU A 35 7.47 -3.75 2.67
CA GLU A 35 6.30 -4.42 2.13
C GLU A 35 5.71 -5.15 3.33
N ALA A 36 4.86 -4.44 4.06
CA ALA A 36 4.27 -4.92 5.27
C ALA A 36 3.45 -6.11 4.83
N ARG A 37 3.96 -7.31 5.12
CA ARG A 37 3.34 -8.58 4.73
C ARG A 37 1.84 -8.43 4.87
N GLU A 38 1.14 -8.55 3.76
CA GLU A 38 -0.30 -8.39 3.77
C GLU A 38 -0.90 -9.46 4.68
N ALA A 39 -1.96 -9.10 5.39
CA ALA A 39 -2.58 -10.01 6.33
C ALA A 39 -3.17 -11.20 5.58
N GLU A 40 -2.86 -12.42 5.99
CA GLU A 40 -3.48 -13.62 5.42
C GLU A 40 -4.66 -14.05 6.30
N ILE A 41 -5.77 -14.43 5.66
CA ILE A 41 -6.98 -14.87 6.35
C ILE A 41 -7.33 -16.28 5.87
N ILE A 42 -7.33 -17.24 6.79
CA ILE A 42 -7.67 -18.64 6.55
C ILE A 42 -8.86 -18.99 7.46
N VAL A 43 -9.88 -19.63 6.90
CA VAL A 43 -11.08 -20.06 7.63
C VAL A 43 -11.17 -21.57 7.60
N ASP A 44 -11.40 -22.17 8.77
CA ASP A 44 -11.66 -23.59 8.93
C ASP A 44 -12.88 -23.79 9.85
N HIS A 45 -14.02 -24.18 9.27
CA HIS A 45 -15.30 -24.36 9.96
C HIS A 45 -15.72 -23.15 10.83
N HIS A 46 -15.34 -23.17 12.12
CA HIS A 46 -15.59 -22.11 13.10
C HIS A 46 -14.33 -21.38 13.56
N SER A 47 -13.13 -21.75 13.10
CA SER A 47 -11.88 -21.09 13.44
C SER A 47 -11.39 -20.19 12.31
N LEU A 48 -11.04 -18.95 12.66
CA LEU A 48 -10.41 -17.97 11.79
C LEU A 48 -8.95 -17.80 12.19
N ARG A 49 -8.01 -18.15 11.33
CA ARG A 49 -6.59 -17.85 11.50
C ARG A 49 -6.22 -16.61 10.71
N VAL A 50 -5.59 -15.65 11.38
CA VAL A 50 -5.06 -14.44 10.75
C VAL A 50 -3.56 -14.36 11.01
N THR A 51 -2.77 -14.19 9.94
CA THR A 51 -1.32 -13.98 10.01
C THR A 51 -0.94 -12.61 9.42
N GLY A 52 0.24 -12.05 9.75
CA GLY A 52 0.70 -10.78 9.15
C GLY A 52 -0.06 -9.54 9.64
N ALA A 53 -0.75 -9.65 10.78
CA ALA A 53 -1.70 -8.65 11.24
C ALA A 53 -1.48 -8.17 12.68
N SER A 54 -0.29 -8.39 13.24
CA SER A 54 0.04 -7.90 14.58
C SER A 54 -0.21 -6.39 14.72
N GLY A 55 -0.87 -5.99 15.81
CA GLY A 55 -1.27 -4.62 16.10
C GLY A 55 -2.49 -4.10 15.33
N LYS A 56 -3.05 -4.87 14.39
CA LYS A 56 -4.26 -4.49 13.63
C LYS A 56 -5.53 -4.93 14.35
N VAL A 57 -6.66 -4.40 13.90
CA VAL A 57 -8.00 -4.78 14.37
C VAL A 57 -8.68 -5.62 13.30
N LEU A 58 -9.24 -6.74 13.74
CA LEU A 58 -10.12 -7.62 13.00
C LEU A 58 -11.56 -7.13 13.17
N TYR A 59 -12.24 -6.90 12.04
CA TYR A 59 -13.66 -6.60 11.99
C TYR A 59 -14.38 -7.71 11.23
N ILE A 60 -15.54 -8.13 11.74
CA ILE A 60 -16.43 -9.04 11.02
C ILE A 60 -17.77 -8.36 10.85
N TYR A 61 -18.25 -8.34 9.61
CA TYR A 61 -19.54 -7.81 9.23
C TYR A 61 -20.46 -8.91 8.72
N ASP A 62 -21.75 -8.77 8.94
CA ASP A 62 -22.75 -9.57 8.25
C ASP A 62 -22.89 -9.15 6.77
N VAL A 63 -23.72 -9.87 6.02
CA VAL A 63 -23.98 -9.56 4.59
C VAL A 63 -24.66 -8.21 4.35
N THR A 64 -25.27 -7.62 5.39
CA THR A 64 -25.91 -6.30 5.33
C THR A 64 -24.92 -5.17 5.62
N GLY A 65 -23.72 -5.49 6.08
CA GLY A 65 -22.65 -4.54 6.41
C GLY A 65 -22.63 -4.11 7.88
N ILE A 66 -23.42 -4.73 8.76
CA ILE A 66 -23.39 -4.45 10.20
C ILE A 66 -22.19 -5.15 10.83
N CYS A 67 -21.39 -4.42 11.62
CA CYS A 67 -20.24 -4.98 12.33
C CYS A 67 -20.73 -5.82 13.52
N VAL A 68 -20.53 -7.13 13.46
CA VAL A 68 -20.97 -8.09 14.48
C VAL A 68 -19.85 -8.49 15.45
N MET A 69 -18.58 -8.25 15.08
CA MET A 69 -17.44 -8.59 15.93
C MET A 69 -16.26 -7.65 15.66
N THR A 70 -15.57 -7.22 16.72
CA THR A 70 -14.35 -6.41 16.65
C THR A 70 -13.32 -6.93 17.66
N LEU A 71 -12.13 -7.29 17.18
CA LEU A 71 -11.09 -7.94 17.98
C LEU A 71 -9.71 -7.38 17.66
N ARG A 72 -8.87 -7.15 18.67
CA ARG A 72 -7.48 -6.74 18.47
C ARG A 72 -6.59 -7.97 18.24
N ILE A 73 -5.69 -7.87 17.26
CA ILE A 73 -4.69 -8.89 16.96
C ILE A 73 -3.38 -8.46 17.62
N ASP A 74 -2.98 -9.17 18.68
CA ASP A 74 -1.78 -8.81 19.45
C ASP A 74 -0.53 -9.56 18.97
N ASN A 75 -0.72 -10.71 18.31
CA ASN A 75 0.35 -11.57 17.80
C ASN A 75 0.32 -11.66 16.28
N ASN A 76 1.46 -12.00 15.67
CA ASN A 76 1.57 -12.09 14.21
C ASN A 76 0.85 -13.30 13.60
N ASP A 77 0.48 -14.29 14.41
CA ASP A 77 -0.36 -15.44 14.04
C ASP A 77 -1.34 -15.64 15.19
N LYS A 78 -2.63 -15.47 14.91
CA LYS A 78 -3.69 -15.55 15.92
C LYS A 78 -4.87 -16.33 15.34
N ARG A 79 -5.44 -17.23 16.16
CA ARG A 79 -6.67 -17.96 15.86
C ARG A 79 -7.82 -17.40 16.69
N PHE A 80 -8.99 -17.31 16.07
CA PHE A 80 -10.22 -16.86 16.69
C PHE A 80 -11.31 -17.90 16.49
N GLU A 81 -11.95 -18.31 17.57
CA GLU A 81 -13.17 -19.12 17.50
C GLU A 81 -14.36 -18.18 17.19
N LEU A 82 -14.95 -18.37 16.02
CA LEU A 82 -16.10 -17.64 15.52
C LEU A 82 -17.37 -18.24 16.09
N ASN A 83 -17.83 -17.69 17.22
CA ASN A 83 -19.16 -17.96 17.76
C ASN A 83 -20.24 -17.19 16.97
N LEU A 84 -20.31 -17.44 15.67
CA LEU A 84 -21.24 -16.84 14.72
C LEU A 84 -22.22 -17.91 14.23
N ALA A 85 -23.44 -17.49 13.90
CA ALA A 85 -24.41 -18.38 13.25
C ALA A 85 -23.90 -18.82 11.86
N LYS A 86 -24.42 -19.94 11.37
CA LYS A 86 -24.16 -20.41 10.01
C LYS A 86 -24.55 -19.34 9.00
N GLY A 87 -23.63 -18.97 8.10
CA GLY A 87 -23.90 -17.90 7.13
C GLY A 87 -22.67 -17.33 6.46
N CYS A 88 -22.90 -16.34 5.60
CA CYS A 88 -21.84 -15.58 4.94
C CYS A 88 -21.49 -14.33 5.76
N TYR A 89 -20.18 -14.04 5.85
CA TYR A 89 -19.67 -12.86 6.55
C TYR A 89 -18.55 -12.20 5.75
N ILE A 90 -18.26 -10.95 6.09
CA ILE A 90 -17.15 -10.17 5.53
C ILE A 90 -16.15 -9.97 6.66
N VAL A 91 -14.94 -10.48 6.47
CA VAL A 91 -13.83 -10.28 7.40
C VAL A 91 -12.91 -9.19 6.86
N LYS A 92 -12.52 -8.24 7.71
CA LYS A 92 -11.61 -7.16 7.37
C LYS A 92 -10.49 -7.04 8.40
N VAL A 93 -9.25 -6.99 7.91
CA VAL A 93 -8.05 -6.75 8.71
C VAL A 93 -7.11 -5.81 7.94
N GLY A 94 -6.98 -4.57 8.42
CA GLY A 94 -6.25 -3.53 7.69
C GLY A 94 -6.85 -3.29 6.30
N ARG A 95 -6.07 -3.57 5.24
CA ARG A 95 -6.49 -3.44 3.83
C ARG A 95 -7.09 -4.72 3.25
N VAL A 96 -6.94 -5.85 3.95
CA VAL A 96 -7.40 -7.14 3.46
C VAL A 96 -8.86 -7.33 3.84
N VAL A 97 -9.68 -7.67 2.86
CA VAL A 97 -11.11 -7.96 3.01
C VAL A 97 -11.41 -9.28 2.33
N ARG A 98 -12.12 -10.18 3.00
CA ARG A 98 -12.47 -11.50 2.46
C ARG A 98 -13.89 -11.91 2.85
N LYS A 99 -14.64 -12.42 1.88
CA LYS A 99 -15.91 -13.11 2.15
C LYS A 99 -15.60 -14.50 2.71
N ILE A 100 -16.27 -14.87 3.78
CA ILE A 100 -16.15 -16.18 4.41
C ILE A 100 -17.54 -16.82 4.57
N TYR A 101 -17.56 -18.14 4.67
CA TYR A 101 -18.75 -18.91 5.03
C TYR A 101 -18.46 -19.67 6.32
N VAL A 102 -19.27 -19.44 7.34
CA VAL A 102 -19.27 -20.22 8.58
C VAL A 102 -20.31 -21.33 8.40
N ASN A 103 -19.89 -22.59 8.52
CA ASN A 103 -20.71 -23.78 8.23
C ASN A 103 -21.45 -24.28 9.47
#